data_AF-V7C431-F1
#
_entry.id   AF-V7C431-F1
#
_cell.length_a   1.000
_cell.length_b   1.000
_cell.length_c   1.000
_cell.angle_alpha   90.00
_cell.angle_beta   90.00
_cell.angle_gamma   90.00
#
_symmetry.space_group_name_H-M   'P 1'
#
loop_
_entity.id
_entity.type
_entity.pdbx_description
1 polymer ?
#
loop_
_entity_poly.entity_id
_entity_poly.type
_entity_poly.pdbx_seq_one_letter_code
_entity_poly.pdbx_strand_id
1 'polypeptide(L)' 'MVWRGVWAAIVRSLWVHRNDVVFNEGVVDEEEVLHKAQLKSWLWLKHKGHNFCYSFSDWVMNPWSCISSYK' A
#
# COMPACT_ATOMS: atom_id res chain seq x y z
N MET A 1 13.94 -1.26 5.99
CA MET A 1 12.97 -2.39 5.92
C MET A 1 11.59 -1.94 5.42
N VAL A 2 11.09 -0.80 5.93
CA VAL A 2 9.82 -0.14 5.54
C VAL A 2 9.59 -0.05 4.03
N TRP A 3 10.54 0.50 3.27
CA TRP A 3 10.40 0.67 1.82
C TRP A 3 10.16 -0.63 1.06
N ARG A 4 10.83 -1.72 1.47
CA ARG A 4 10.63 -3.06 0.87
C ARG A 4 9.20 -3.56 1.11
N GLY A 5 8.61 -3.27 2.27
CA GLY A 5 7.23 -3.61 2.58
C GLY A 5 6.22 -2.83 1.74
N VAL A 6 6.45 -1.52 1.57
CA VAL A 6 5.62 -0.66 0.71
C VAL A 6 5.68 -1.15 -0.74
N TRP A 7 6.89 -1.41 -1.25
CA TRP A 7 7.10 -1.95 -2.59
C TRP A 7 6.37 -3.28 -2.79
N ALA A 8 6.53 -4.22 -1.86
CA ALA A 8 5.86 -5.51 -1.93
C ALA A 8 4.32 -5.40 -1.89
N ALA A 9 3.77 -4.44 -1.12
CA ALA A 9 2.34 -4.18 -1.09
C ALA A 9 1.81 -3.66 -2.45
N ILE A 10 2.56 -2.76 -3.09
CA ILE A 10 2.22 -2.22 -4.42
C ILE A 10 2.24 -3.32 -5.47
N VAL A 11 3.37 -4.04 -5.60
CA VAL A 11 3.53 -5.11 -6.59
C VAL A 11 2.48 -6.21 -6.40
N ARG A 12 2.18 -6.57 -5.14
CA ARG A 12 1.13 -7.55 -4.84
C ARG A 12 -0.26 -7.07 -5.25
N SER A 13 -0.60 -5.80 -4.99
CA SER A 13 -1.90 -5.25 -5.40
C SER A 13 -2.04 -5.22 -6.93
N LEU A 14 -1.00 -4.79 -7.65
CA LEU A 14 -0.98 -4.82 -9.12
C LEU A 14 -1.13 -6.24 -9.66
N TRP A 15 -0.39 -7.21 -9.11
CA TRP A 15 -0.45 -8.60 -9.53
C TRP A 15 -1.84 -9.21 -9.33
N VAL A 16 -2.45 -8.98 -8.16
CA VAL A 16 -3.79 -9.49 -7.86
C VAL A 16 -4.83 -8.87 -8.78
N HIS A 17 -4.77 -7.56 -9.01
CA HIS A 17 -5.70 -6.87 -9.90
C HIS A 17 -5.58 -7.33 -11.34
N ARG A 18 -4.36 -7.45 -11.86
CA ARG A 18 -4.12 -8.01 -13.20
C ARG A 18 -4.73 -9.40 -13.33
N ASN A 19 -4.56 -10.26 -12.32
CA ASN A 19 -5.11 -11.60 -12.35
C ASN A 19 -6.63 -11.59 -12.32
N ASP A 20 -7.25 -10.67 -11.58
CA ASP A 20 -8.70 -10.51 -11.57
C ASP A 20 -9.23 -10.10 -12.95
N VAL A 21 -8.58 -9.13 -13.59
CA VAL A 21 -8.91 -8.69 -14.97
C VAL A 21 -8.76 -9.83 -15.98
N VAL A 22 -7.68 -10.61 -15.89
CA VAL A 22 -7.37 -11.66 -16.89
C VAL A 22 -8.19 -12.93 -16.67
N PHE A 23 -8.40 -13.34 -15.42
CA PHE A 23 -8.96 -14.65 -15.09
C PHE A 23 -10.40 -14.61 -14.59
N ASN A 24 -10.90 -13.45 -14.14
CA ASN A 24 -12.25 -13.28 -13.59
C ASN A 24 -13.12 -12.28 -14.37
N GLU A 25 -12.73 -11.92 -15.60
CA GLU A 25 -13.42 -10.91 -16.42
C GLU A 25 -13.56 -9.54 -15.71
N GLY A 26 -12.66 -9.25 -14.77
CA GLY A 26 -12.62 -7.98 -14.04
C GLY A 26 -12.32 -6.79 -14.97
N VAL A 27 -12.72 -5.60 -14.56
CA VAL A 27 -12.42 -4.35 -15.28
C VAL A 27 -11.21 -3.68 -14.66
N VAL A 28 -10.40 -3.01 -15.49
CA VAL A 28 -9.28 -2.21 -14.98
C VAL A 28 -9.82 -1.04 -14.18
N ASP A 29 -9.58 -1.06 -12.87
CA ASP A 29 -9.82 0.04 -11.94
C ASP A 29 -8.51 0.46 -11.27
N GLU A 30 -7.93 1.54 -11.78
CA GLU A 30 -6.66 2.09 -11.29
C GLU A 30 -6.77 2.71 -9.89
N GLU A 31 -7.93 3.29 -9.56
CA GLU A 31 -8.18 3.92 -8.27
C GLU A 31 -8.30 2.86 -7.17
N GLU A 32 -9.00 1.76 -7.46
CA GLU A 32 -9.13 0.63 -6.54
C GLU A 32 -7.76 -0.02 -6.26
N VAL A 33 -6.93 -0.20 -7.29
CA VAL A 33 -5.57 -0.74 -7.14
C VAL A 33 -4.72 0.16 -6.24
N LEU A 34 -4.76 1.48 -6.49
CA LEU A 34 -4.02 2.46 -5.71
C LEU A 34 -4.46 2.43 -4.24
N HIS A 35 -5.77 2.49 -3.98
CA HIS A 35 -6.32 2.43 -2.62
C HIS A 35 -5.97 1.12 -1.91
N LYS A 36 -6.08 -0.03 -2.59
CA LYS A 36 -5.67 -1.33 -2.03
C LYS A 36 -4.17 -1.36 -1.70
N ALA A 37 -3.32 -0.78 -2.54
CA ALA A 37 -1.88 -0.69 -2.28
C ALA A 37 -1.55 0.23 -1.10
N GLN A 38 -2.17 1.41 -1.03
CA GLN A 38 -2.03 2.35 0.08
C GLN A 38 -2.49 1.72 1.40
N LEU A 39 -3.66 1.07 1.42
CA LEU A 39 -4.20 0.44 2.63
C LEU A 39 -3.31 -0.70 3.12
N LYS A 40 -2.89 -1.62 2.23
CA LYS A 40 -2.03 -2.75 2.62
C LYS A 40 -0.67 -2.28 3.14
N SER A 41 -0.05 -1.30 2.47
CA SER A 41 1.23 -0.76 2.91
C SER A 41 1.11 -0.08 4.28
N TRP A 42 0.09 0.76 4.49
CA TRP A 42 -0.17 1.39 5.78
C TRP A 42 -0.43 0.37 6.90
N LEU A 43 -1.28 -0.63 6.66
CA LEU A 43 -1.56 -1.69 7.65
C LEU A 43 -0.30 -2.44 8.06
N TRP A 44 0.60 -2.72 7.10
CA TRP A 44 1.87 -3.36 7.39
C TRP A 44 2.80 -2.47 8.22
N LEU A 45 2.85 -1.17 7.94
CA LEU A 45 3.65 -0.23 8.73
C LEU A 45 3.11 -0.08 10.15
N LYS A 46 1.79 0.04 10.29
CA LYS A 46 1.11 0.14 11.58
C LYS A 46 1.32 -1.09 12.47
N HIS A 47 1.33 -2.29 11.90
CA HIS A 47 1.51 -3.53 12.68
C HIS A 47 2.98 -3.94 12.89
N LYS A 48 3.89 -3.55 11.99
CA LYS A 48 5.31 -3.88 12.13
C LYS A 48 6.11 -2.82 12.87
N GLY A 49 5.61 -1.59 12.94
CA GLY A 49 6.35 -0.48 13.49
C GLY A 49 5.94 -0.14 14.92
N HIS A 50 6.83 -0.36 15.89
CA HIS A 50 6.60 0.01 17.29
C HIS A 50 6.32 1.52 17.50
N ASN A 51 6.65 2.37 16.52
CA ASN A 51 6.49 3.84 16.58
C ASN A 51 5.77 4.44 15.36
N PHE A 52 5.01 3.64 14.58
CA PHE A 52 4.29 4.19 13.42
C PHE A 52 2.97 4.82 13.88
N CYS A 53 2.99 6.13 14.12
CA CYS A 53 1.85 6.89 14.67
C CYS A 53 1.01 7.63 13.62
N TYR A 54 1.30 7.45 12.33
CA TYR A 54 0.59 8.14 11.25
C TYR A 54 -0.76 7.50 10.95
N SER A 55 -1.79 8.33 10.79
CA SER A 55 -3.10 7.88 10.34
C SER A 55 -3.05 7.41 8.88
N PHE A 56 -4.10 6.73 8.43
CA PHE A 56 -4.22 6.36 7.02
C PHE A 56 -4.30 7.61 6.13
N SER A 57 -4.94 8.68 6.60
CA SER A 57 -5.03 9.96 5.88
C SER A 57 -3.64 10.57 5.67
N ASP A 58 -2.82 10.62 6.73
CA ASP A 58 -1.45 11.13 6.63
C ASP A 58 -0.61 10.35 5.62
N TRP A 59 -0.78 9.02 5.62
CA TRP A 59 -0.11 8.12 4.68
C TRP A 59 -0.49 8.38 3.23
N VAL A 60 -1.78 8.55 2.95
CA VAL A 60 -2.27 8.81 1.59
C VAL A 60 -1.82 10.18 1.10
N MET A 61 -1.88 11.20 1.97
CA MET A 61 -1.52 12.58 1.63
C MET A 61 -0.02 12.76 1.39
N ASN A 62 0.81 12.17 2.25
CA ASN A 62 2.27 12.29 2.13
C ASN A 62 3.00 11.04 2.65
N PRO A 63 3.07 9.96 1.83
CA PRO A 63 3.71 8.71 2.22
C PRO A 63 5.19 8.91 2.56
N TRP A 64 5.86 9.82 1.85
CA TRP A 64 7.28 10.08 2.06
C TRP A 64 7.57 10.59 3.47
N SER A 65 6.80 11.57 3.95
CA SER A 65 6.94 12.10 5.31
C SER A 65 6.69 11.05 6.40
N CYS A 66 5.77 10.11 6.15
CA CYS A 66 5.50 9.00 7.07
C CYS A 66 6.64 7.97 7.13
N ILE A 67 7.37 7.78 6.01
CA ILE A 67 8.50 6.83 5.92
C ILE A 67 9.80 7.48 6.39
N SER A 68 10.07 8.73 6.02
CA SER A 68 11.34 9.43 6.30
C SER A 68 11.57 9.67 7.79
N SER A 69 10.47 9.77 8.54
CA SER A 69 10.46 9.95 9.99
C SER A 69 10.68 8.64 10.75
N TYR A 70 10.60 7.50 10.06
CA TYR A 70 10.77 6.16 10.62
C TYR A 70 12.25 5.75 10.55
N LYS A 71 13.04 6.17 11.55
CA LYS A 71 14.43 5.72 11.77
C LYS A 71 14.47 4.44 12.60
#